data_AF-A0A0G4HQR4-F1
#
_entry.id   AF-A0A0G4HQR4-F1
#
_cell.length_a   1.000
_cell.length_b   1.000
_cell.length_c   1.000
_cell.angle_alpha   90.00
_cell.angle_beta   90.00
_cell.angle_gamma   90.00
#
_symmetry.space_group_name_H-M   'P 1'
#
loop_
_entity.id
_entity.type
_entity.pdbx_description
1 polymer ?
#
loop_
_entity_poly.entity_id
_entity_poly.type
_entity_poly.pdbx_seq_one_letter_code
_entity_poly.pdbx_strand_id
1 'polypeptide(L)'
;MTDKTPFIDVSDCDSLGVPTSSGNVLLLYHLGNLTRKSTANFILACLCIFYIGVNIVCLIINSMPEFREANDLTFHLLEFWATFMFTVVDIMALVYSPKSLGKIYANPTILKLVVFFNLVLAFIPAVLISIDLEMFELPSHEIEYANEITMAFVDLILLYSLIRTDSSMLPDMRTQLVLGLVALAVAVIQLSVYNLIDGPGGDIGETAAHFLEFVFEILSAAIVFWFTMDNKILCDQHIKMITHVPDSFTDPNETPEMHEDACRKSRIISALEKGERERGAWPVAHQAAASHSFTEGYGISPSKNTEQSVVPYKPPSLSSALEDAKRR
;
A
#
# COMPACT_ATOMS: atom_id res chain seq x y z
N MET A 1 -29.11 -2.85 -6.37
CA MET A 1 -28.51 -2.62 -5.04
C MET A 1 -28.36 -3.97 -4.37
N THR A 2 -27.22 -4.62 -4.56
CA THR A 2 -26.87 -5.86 -3.87
C THR A 2 -26.12 -5.48 -2.61
N ASP A 3 -26.74 -5.72 -1.46
CA ASP A 3 -26.20 -5.45 -0.14
C ASP A 3 -25.03 -6.42 0.13
N LYS A 4 -23.81 -6.01 -0.24
CA LYS A 4 -22.59 -6.77 0.06
C LYS A 4 -22.14 -6.38 1.45
N THR A 5 -22.72 -7.00 2.46
CA THR A 5 -22.16 -6.95 3.82
C THR A 5 -20.75 -7.53 3.80
N PRO A 6 -19.72 -6.82 4.30
CA PRO A 6 -18.38 -7.37 4.44
C PRO A 6 -18.39 -8.35 5.62
N PHE A 7 -18.86 -9.57 5.37
CA PHE A 7 -18.73 -10.65 6.34
C PHE A 7 -17.28 -11.15 6.31
N ILE A 8 -16.54 -10.84 7.36
CA ILE A 8 -15.28 -11.52 7.68
C ILE A 8 -15.63 -13.01 7.86
N ASP A 9 -14.93 -13.89 7.14
CA ASP A 9 -15.14 -15.33 7.23
C ASP A 9 -14.76 -15.80 8.64
N VAL A 10 -15.76 -16.27 9.40
CA VAL A 10 -15.61 -16.72 10.79
C VAL A 10 -14.62 -17.89 10.90
N SER A 11 -14.34 -18.58 9.78
CA SER A 11 -13.37 -19.67 9.74
C SER A 11 -11.93 -19.27 10.08
N ASP A 12 -11.58 -17.98 10.01
CA ASP A 12 -10.25 -17.50 10.41
C ASP A 12 -10.09 -17.37 11.94
N CYS A 13 -11.18 -17.46 12.72
CA CYS A 13 -11.14 -17.38 14.19
C CYS A 13 -11.11 -18.76 14.87
N ASP A 14 -11.58 -19.82 14.21
CA ASP A 14 -11.75 -21.15 14.83
C ASP A 14 -10.47 -22.01 14.86
N SER A 15 -9.40 -21.62 14.15
CA SER A 15 -8.17 -22.42 14.07
C SER A 15 -7.21 -22.28 15.26
N LEU A 16 -7.53 -21.49 16.28
CA LEU A 16 -6.63 -21.20 17.40
C LEU A 16 -6.91 -22.01 18.69
N GLY A 17 -7.95 -22.85 18.72
CA GLY A 17 -8.18 -23.79 19.84
C GLY A 17 -8.25 -23.13 21.22
N VAL A 18 -8.71 -21.87 21.29
CA VAL A 18 -8.69 -21.06 22.51
C VAL A 18 -9.90 -21.45 23.39
N PRO A 19 -9.70 -21.86 24.66
CA PRO A 19 -10.80 -22.10 25.60
C PRO A 19 -11.76 -20.90 25.69
N THR A 20 -13.05 -21.15 25.86
CA THR A 20 -14.10 -20.12 25.90
C THR A 20 -13.89 -19.06 27.00
N SER A 21 -13.18 -19.38 28.08
CA SER A 21 -12.78 -18.39 29.11
C SER A 21 -11.63 -17.47 28.67
N SER A 22 -10.75 -17.93 27.79
CA SER A 22 -9.68 -17.13 27.18
C SER A 22 -10.14 -16.29 25.99
N GLY A 23 -11.32 -16.58 25.42
CA GLY A 23 -11.93 -15.79 24.35
C GLY A 23 -12.19 -14.33 24.76
N ASN A 24 -12.70 -14.10 25.97
CA ASN A 24 -12.98 -12.74 26.46
C ASN A 24 -11.71 -11.91 26.68
N VAL A 25 -10.65 -12.52 27.20
CA VAL A 25 -9.36 -11.83 27.42
C VAL A 25 -8.70 -11.48 26.09
N LEU A 26 -8.70 -12.41 25.13
CA LEU A 26 -8.18 -12.18 23.78
C LEU A 26 -8.96 -11.09 23.05
N LEU A 27 -10.29 -11.08 23.19
CA LEU A 27 -11.17 -10.06 22.60
C LEU A 27 -10.88 -8.67 23.18
N LEU A 28 -10.77 -8.55 24.51
CA LEU A 28 -10.42 -7.29 25.18
C LEU A 28 -9.04 -6.78 24.75
N TYR A 29 -8.06 -7.68 24.64
CA TYR A 29 -6.73 -7.34 24.13
C TYR A 29 -6.79 -6.84 22.68
N HIS A 30 -7.54 -7.54 21.82
CA HIS A 30 -7.72 -7.14 20.42
C HIS A 30 -8.40 -5.78 20.30
N LEU A 31 -9.47 -5.54 21.07
CA LEU A 31 -10.18 -4.27 21.14
C LEU A 31 -9.25 -3.14 21.59
N GLY A 32 -8.48 -3.36 22.67
CA GLY A 32 -7.49 -2.38 23.14
C GLY A 32 -6.41 -2.08 22.09
N ASN A 33 -5.97 -3.09 21.34
CA ASN A 33 -5.00 -2.91 20.26
C ASN A 33 -5.60 -2.10 19.09
N LEU A 34 -6.84 -2.37 18.69
CA LEU A 34 -7.55 -1.60 17.65
C LEU A 34 -7.74 -0.13 18.06
N THR A 35 -8.17 0.11 19.30
CA THR A 35 -8.34 1.49 19.82
C THR A 35 -7.01 2.23 19.80
N ARG A 36 -5.92 1.59 20.26
CA ARG A 36 -4.58 2.19 20.20
C ARG A 36 -4.16 2.53 18.78
N LYS A 37 -4.38 1.62 17.82
CA LYS A 37 -4.08 1.87 16.40
C LYS A 37 -4.94 3.01 15.82
N SER A 38 -6.24 3.06 16.14
CA SER A 38 -7.14 4.14 15.70
C SER A 38 -6.65 5.50 16.21
N THR A 39 -6.36 5.61 17.51
CA THR A 39 -5.81 6.84 18.11
C THR A 39 -4.48 7.24 17.51
N ALA A 40 -3.56 6.29 17.32
CA ALA A 40 -2.26 6.56 16.72
C ALA A 40 -2.41 7.11 15.28
N ASN A 41 -3.22 6.48 14.45
CA ASN A 41 -3.47 6.96 13.09
C ASN A 41 -4.12 8.34 13.07
N PHE A 42 -5.02 8.66 14.00
CA PHE A 42 -5.57 10.02 14.12
C PHE A 42 -4.49 11.07 14.43
N ILE A 43 -3.59 10.76 15.36
CA ILE A 43 -2.46 11.65 15.70
C ILE A 43 -1.55 11.84 14.48
N LEU A 44 -1.21 10.75 13.78
CA LEU A 44 -0.37 10.81 12.57
C LEU A 44 -1.03 11.65 11.46
N ALA A 45 -2.35 11.54 11.28
CA ALA A 45 -3.09 12.38 10.34
C ALA A 45 -2.98 13.88 10.70
N CYS A 46 -3.09 14.23 11.99
CA CYS A 46 -2.88 15.62 12.44
C CYS A 46 -1.44 16.10 12.17
N LEU A 47 -0.43 15.24 12.35
CA LEU A 47 0.97 15.57 12.03
C LEU A 47 1.18 15.78 10.52
N CYS A 48 0.48 15.03 9.65
CA CYS A 48 0.50 15.26 8.21
C CYS A 48 -0.05 16.65 7.86
N ILE A 49 -1.17 17.07 8.47
CA ILE A 49 -1.71 18.43 8.27
C ILE A 49 -0.71 19.50 8.74
N PHE A 50 -0.06 19.27 9.88
CA PHE A 50 0.96 20.19 10.38
C PHE A 50 2.12 20.34 9.40
N TYR A 51 2.63 19.22 8.87
CA TYR A 51 3.71 19.21 7.89
C TYR A 51 3.33 19.85 6.55
N ILE A 52 2.09 19.65 6.06
CA ILE A 52 1.53 20.41 4.93
C ILE A 52 1.58 21.91 5.22
N GLY A 53 1.23 22.31 6.44
CA GLY A 53 1.30 23.71 6.89
C GLY A 53 2.73 24.26 6.85
N VAL A 54 3.72 23.49 7.30
CA VAL A 54 5.14 23.87 7.23
C VAL A 54 5.56 24.07 5.78
N ASN A 55 5.25 23.13 4.90
CA ASN A 55 5.57 23.23 3.47
C ASN A 55 4.91 24.43 2.77
N ILE A 56 3.67 24.76 3.12
CA ILE A 56 3.02 25.98 2.63
C ILE A 56 3.78 27.23 3.10
N VAL A 57 4.27 27.25 4.35
CA VAL A 57 5.08 28.37 4.87
C VAL A 57 6.41 28.45 4.12
N CYS A 58 7.11 27.33 3.89
CA CYS A 58 8.35 27.30 3.11
C CYS A 58 8.12 27.80 1.67
N LEU A 59 7.02 27.40 1.02
CA LEU A 59 6.64 27.88 -0.31
C LEU A 59 6.42 29.40 -0.34
N ILE A 60 5.76 29.96 0.68
CA ILE A 60 5.56 31.40 0.80
C ILE A 60 6.91 32.11 1.02
N ILE A 61 7.77 31.61 1.91
CA ILE A 61 9.10 32.17 2.16
C ILE A 61 9.96 32.13 0.89
N ASN A 62 9.92 31.02 0.14
CA ASN A 62 10.64 30.86 -1.12
C ASN A 62 10.18 31.85 -2.21
N SER A 63 8.94 32.36 -2.12
CA SER A 63 8.46 33.45 -2.99
C SER A 63 8.95 34.84 -2.59
N MET A 64 9.64 34.96 -1.46
CA MET A 64 10.13 36.22 -0.87
C MET A 64 11.67 36.18 -0.71
N PRO A 65 12.44 36.34 -1.80
CA PRO A 65 13.89 36.09 -1.81
C PRO A 65 14.64 36.92 -0.76
N GLU A 66 14.34 38.22 -0.63
CA GLU A 66 14.97 39.09 0.38
C GLU A 66 14.75 38.61 1.82
N PHE A 67 13.56 38.04 2.11
CA PHE A 67 13.26 37.50 3.44
C PHE A 67 13.91 36.15 3.66
N ARG A 68 13.93 35.29 2.64
CA ARG A 68 14.60 33.99 2.65
C ARG A 68 16.09 34.17 2.93
N GLU A 69 16.78 34.98 2.13
CA GLU A 69 18.22 35.28 2.30
C GLU A 69 18.55 35.84 3.69
N ALA A 70 17.70 36.73 4.23
CA ALA A 70 17.89 37.28 5.57
C ALA A 70 17.69 36.24 6.70
N ASN A 71 17.02 35.13 6.42
CA ASN A 71 16.68 34.08 7.40
C ASN A 71 17.13 32.69 6.92
N ASP A 72 18.18 32.64 6.12
CA ASP A 72 18.57 31.48 5.31
C ASP A 72 18.76 30.20 6.14
N LEU A 73 19.50 30.29 7.24
CA LEU A 73 19.67 29.17 8.18
C LEU A 73 18.34 28.68 8.78
N THR A 74 17.43 29.59 9.11
CA THR A 74 16.15 29.20 9.72
C THR A 74 15.24 28.52 8.70
N PHE A 75 15.27 28.99 7.45
CA PHE A 75 14.53 28.40 6.35
C PHE A 75 14.98 26.94 6.11
N HIS A 76 16.27 26.73 5.87
CA HIS A 76 16.82 25.38 5.64
C HIS A 76 16.66 24.47 6.88
N LEU A 77 16.89 24.98 8.11
CA LEU A 77 16.65 24.16 9.30
C LEU A 77 15.18 23.73 9.43
N LEU A 78 14.23 24.61 9.08
CA LEU A 78 12.81 24.28 9.12
C LEU A 78 12.46 23.19 8.09
N GLU A 79 12.94 23.34 6.87
CA GLU A 79 12.80 22.40 5.75
C GLU A 79 13.35 21.01 6.10
N PHE A 80 14.67 20.87 6.26
CA PHE A 80 15.29 19.55 6.45
C PHE A 80 14.79 18.81 7.71
N TRP A 81 14.56 19.52 8.82
CA TRP A 81 14.02 18.89 10.03
C TRP A 81 12.55 18.51 9.89
N ALA A 82 11.75 19.30 9.17
CA ALA A 82 10.37 18.94 8.89
C ALA A 82 10.31 17.66 8.04
N THR A 83 11.12 17.57 7.00
CA THR A 83 11.23 16.39 6.13
C THR A 83 11.69 15.16 6.91
N PHE A 84 12.71 15.28 7.76
CA PHE A 84 13.09 14.20 8.67
C PHE A 84 11.93 13.77 9.58
N MET A 85 11.25 14.70 10.26
CA MET A 85 10.13 14.36 11.14
C MET A 85 8.97 13.73 10.38
N PHE A 86 8.74 14.13 9.12
CA PHE A 86 7.73 13.54 8.26
C PHE A 86 8.08 12.09 7.87
N THR A 87 9.34 11.78 7.56
CA THR A 87 9.74 10.36 7.32
C THR A 87 9.52 9.47 8.55
N VAL A 88 9.58 10.01 9.76
CA VAL A 88 9.18 9.29 10.99
C VAL A 88 7.67 9.04 11.00
N VAL A 89 6.86 10.02 10.62
CA VAL A 89 5.39 9.87 10.48
C VAL A 89 5.05 8.77 9.48
N ASP A 90 5.74 8.71 8.33
CA ASP A 90 5.56 7.67 7.31
C ASP A 90 5.82 6.26 7.83
N ILE A 91 6.94 6.07 8.53
CA ILE A 91 7.26 4.81 9.19
C ILE A 91 6.14 4.42 10.14
N MET A 92 5.71 5.37 10.98
CA MET A 92 4.73 5.11 12.01
C MET A 92 3.34 4.83 11.40
N ALA A 93 3.00 5.43 10.26
CA ALA A 93 1.79 5.14 9.52
C ALA A 93 1.77 3.68 9.04
N LEU A 94 2.88 3.17 8.53
CA LEU A 94 3.03 1.76 8.15
C LEU A 94 2.97 0.82 9.37
N VAL A 95 3.63 1.18 10.48
CA VAL A 95 3.66 0.37 11.72
C VAL A 95 2.26 0.27 12.36
N TYR A 96 1.52 1.37 12.41
CA TYR A 96 0.18 1.41 13.00
C TYR A 96 -0.94 1.03 12.05
N SER A 97 -0.64 0.67 10.80
CA SER A 97 -1.66 0.14 9.89
C SER A 97 -2.29 -1.15 10.46
N PRO A 98 -3.63 -1.29 10.43
CA PRO A 98 -4.29 -2.57 10.70
C PRO A 98 -4.10 -3.58 9.57
N LYS A 99 -3.67 -3.14 8.38
CA LYS A 99 -3.41 -4.01 7.22
C LYS A 99 -2.07 -4.74 7.43
N SER A 100 -2.01 -6.01 7.04
CA SER A 100 -0.71 -6.70 7.03
C SER A 100 0.15 -6.13 5.90
N LEU A 101 1.46 -5.95 6.14
CA LEU A 101 2.37 -5.38 5.13
C LEU A 101 2.36 -6.17 3.81
N GLY A 102 2.15 -7.50 3.86
CA GLY A 102 2.01 -8.34 2.66
C GLY A 102 0.75 -8.06 1.83
N LYS A 103 -0.30 -7.49 2.44
CA LYS A 103 -1.49 -7.01 1.71
C LYS A 103 -1.25 -5.64 1.07
N ILE A 104 -0.38 -4.82 1.67
CA ILE A 104 0.04 -3.51 1.15
C ILE A 104 1.00 -3.70 -0.03
N TYR A 105 2.04 -4.51 0.15
CA TYR A 105 3.08 -4.72 -0.85
C TYR A 105 3.58 -6.17 -0.86
N ALA A 106 3.81 -6.72 -2.05
CA ALA A 106 4.15 -8.14 -2.22
C ALA A 106 5.47 -8.53 -1.53
N ASN A 107 6.44 -7.62 -1.47
CA ASN A 107 7.72 -7.84 -0.79
C ASN A 107 7.90 -6.88 0.40
N PRO A 108 7.37 -7.22 1.59
CA PRO A 108 7.41 -6.31 2.75
C PRO A 108 8.84 -6.01 3.24
N THR A 109 9.83 -6.85 2.91
CA THR A 109 11.24 -6.60 3.26
C THR A 109 11.80 -5.43 2.46
N ILE A 110 11.50 -5.36 1.16
CA ILE A 110 11.92 -4.24 0.31
C ILE A 110 11.28 -2.94 0.80
N LEU A 111 9.99 -2.94 1.09
CA LEU A 111 9.30 -1.75 1.61
C LEU A 111 9.95 -1.25 2.91
N LYS A 112 10.22 -2.14 3.87
CA LYS A 112 10.90 -1.78 5.13
C LYS A 112 12.29 -1.19 4.89
N LEU A 113 13.04 -1.76 3.95
CA LEU A 113 14.39 -1.31 3.63
C LEU A 113 14.35 0.08 2.99
N VAL A 114 13.48 0.30 1.99
CA VAL A 114 13.32 1.61 1.34
C VAL A 114 12.91 2.67 2.35
N VAL A 115 11.91 2.38 3.19
CA VAL A 115 11.44 3.32 4.22
C VAL A 115 12.53 3.62 5.26
N PHE A 116 13.35 2.63 5.63
CA PHE A 116 14.49 2.85 6.51
C PHE A 116 15.56 3.74 5.85
N PHE A 117 15.83 3.54 4.56
CA PHE A 117 16.70 4.43 3.79
C PHE A 117 16.14 5.85 3.77
N ASN A 118 14.83 6.04 3.57
CA ASN A 118 14.23 7.37 3.58
C ASN A 118 14.48 8.12 4.88
N LEU A 119 14.32 7.44 6.02
CA LEU A 119 14.60 8.02 7.33
C LEU A 119 16.06 8.45 7.49
N VAL A 120 17.01 7.58 7.09
CA VAL A 120 18.43 7.87 7.22
C VAL A 120 18.86 9.00 6.27
N LEU A 121 18.38 8.98 5.03
CA LEU A 121 18.69 9.97 4.02
C LEU A 121 18.02 11.32 4.28
N ALA A 122 16.92 11.40 5.02
CA ALA A 122 16.37 12.67 5.50
C ALA A 122 17.10 13.18 6.76
N PHE A 123 17.58 12.27 7.62
CA PHE A 123 18.29 12.64 8.84
C PHE A 123 19.68 13.24 8.57
N ILE A 124 20.40 12.71 7.58
CA ILE A 124 21.76 13.17 7.25
C ILE A 124 21.77 14.67 6.88
N PRO A 125 21.00 15.15 5.88
CA PRO A 125 20.89 16.57 5.54
C PRO A 125 20.52 17.45 6.73
N ALA A 126 19.52 17.06 7.53
CA ALA A 126 19.09 17.81 8.71
C ALA A 126 20.25 18.03 9.71
N VAL A 127 21.08 17.00 9.93
CA VAL A 127 22.27 17.11 10.79
C VAL A 127 23.37 17.95 10.14
N LEU A 128 23.64 17.76 8.84
CA LEU A 128 24.69 18.48 8.12
C LEU A 128 24.44 19.99 8.13
N ILE A 129 23.22 20.43 7.78
CA ILE A 129 22.82 21.84 7.82
C ILE A 129 22.85 22.42 9.22
N SER A 130 22.56 21.60 10.25
CA SER A 130 22.68 22.02 11.64
C SER A 130 24.13 22.28 12.09
N ILE A 131 25.11 21.72 11.39
CA ILE A 131 26.53 21.90 11.70
C ILE A 131 27.07 23.15 11.00
N ASP A 132 26.90 23.22 9.69
CA ASP A 132 27.43 24.31 8.85
C ASP A 132 26.63 24.39 7.55
N LEU A 133 25.83 25.44 7.42
CA LEU A 133 25.01 25.67 6.23
C LEU A 133 25.87 25.90 4.99
N GLU A 134 26.81 26.84 5.05
CA GLU A 134 27.64 27.24 3.90
C GLU A 134 28.42 26.06 3.30
N MET A 135 28.92 25.14 4.14
CA MET A 135 29.66 23.97 3.67
C MET A 135 28.75 22.85 3.14
N PHE A 136 27.59 22.64 3.75
CA PHE A 136 26.79 21.44 3.51
C PHE A 136 25.47 21.66 2.79
N GLU A 137 25.10 22.89 2.44
CA GLU A 137 23.88 23.20 1.69
C GLU A 137 23.76 22.37 0.41
N LEU A 138 24.76 22.48 -0.47
CA LEU A 138 24.76 21.75 -1.74
C LEU A 138 24.60 20.23 -1.57
N PRO A 139 25.47 19.52 -0.81
CA PRO A 139 25.33 18.08 -0.66
C PRO A 139 24.06 17.66 0.11
N SER A 140 23.51 18.52 0.97
CA SER A 140 22.27 18.25 1.70
C SER A 140 21.08 18.19 0.74
N HIS A 141 20.92 19.20 -0.12
CA HIS A 141 19.88 19.21 -1.16
C HIS A 141 20.06 18.06 -2.17
N GLU A 142 21.30 17.74 -2.58
CA GLU A 142 21.54 16.59 -3.47
C GLU A 142 21.08 15.25 -2.85
N ILE A 143 21.34 15.06 -1.55
CA ILE A 143 20.91 13.86 -0.81
C ILE A 143 19.39 13.84 -0.66
N GLU A 144 18.77 14.97 -0.32
CA GLU A 144 17.33 15.10 -0.16
C GLU A 144 16.57 14.84 -1.47
N TYR A 145 16.98 15.45 -2.58
CA TYR A 145 16.36 15.24 -3.89
C TYR A 145 16.53 13.80 -4.38
N ALA A 146 17.66 13.16 -4.06
CA ALA A 146 17.82 11.74 -4.30
C ALA A 146 16.88 10.88 -3.42
N ASN A 147 16.64 11.30 -2.18
CA ASN A 147 15.75 10.63 -1.23
C ASN A 147 14.26 10.74 -1.64
N GLU A 148 13.85 11.86 -2.23
CA GLU A 148 12.49 12.03 -2.73
C GLU A 148 12.10 10.98 -3.79
N ILE A 149 13.06 10.47 -4.58
CA ILE A 149 12.81 9.37 -5.52
C ILE A 149 12.31 8.13 -4.77
N THR A 150 12.91 7.81 -3.63
CA THR A 150 12.50 6.69 -2.79
C THR A 150 11.27 7.00 -1.95
N MET A 151 11.01 8.25 -1.57
CA MET A 151 9.73 8.68 -0.98
C MET A 151 8.58 8.53 -1.98
N ALA A 152 8.74 9.00 -3.21
CA ALA A 152 7.77 8.86 -4.29
C ALA A 152 7.41 7.38 -4.52
N PHE A 153 8.38 6.47 -4.43
CA PHE A 153 8.12 5.04 -4.50
C PHE A 153 7.22 4.53 -3.36
N VAL A 154 7.45 5.00 -2.12
CA VAL A 154 6.62 4.66 -0.96
C VAL A 154 5.20 5.22 -1.12
N ASP A 155 5.06 6.46 -1.56
CA ASP A 155 3.78 7.11 -1.84
C ASP A 155 2.93 6.32 -2.82
N LEU A 156 3.55 5.75 -3.86
CA LEU A 156 2.83 4.90 -4.81
C LEU A 156 2.33 3.62 -4.19
N ILE A 157 3.10 3.01 -3.29
CA ILE A 157 2.67 1.82 -2.55
C ILE A 157 1.50 2.15 -1.62
N LEU A 158 1.56 3.30 -0.93
CA LEU A 158 0.48 3.74 -0.04
C LEU A 158 -0.78 4.09 -0.83
N LEU A 159 -0.64 4.84 -1.92
CA LEU A 159 -1.73 5.21 -2.82
C LEU A 159 -2.35 3.96 -3.46
N TYR A 160 -1.53 2.99 -3.87
CA TYR A 160 -2.01 1.68 -4.32
C TYR A 160 -2.84 0.97 -3.24
N SER A 161 -2.36 0.97 -2.00
CA SER A 161 -3.04 0.34 -0.86
C SER A 161 -4.37 1.00 -0.52
N LEU A 162 -4.47 2.32 -0.66
CA LEU A 162 -5.71 3.07 -0.49
C LEU A 162 -6.76 2.65 -1.52
N ILE A 163 -6.34 2.56 -2.78
CA ILE A 163 -7.27 2.35 -3.87
C ILE A 163 -7.77 0.89 -3.96
N ARG A 164 -7.00 -0.09 -3.49
CA ARG A 164 -7.35 -1.52 -3.55
C ARG A 164 -8.53 -1.91 -2.65
N THR A 165 -9.05 -1.00 -1.81
CA THR A 165 -10.00 -1.33 -0.74
C THR A 165 -11.40 -1.76 -1.25
N ASP A 166 -11.80 -1.38 -2.47
CA ASP A 166 -13.12 -1.77 -3.03
C ASP A 166 -13.03 -2.58 -4.34
N SER A 167 -13.43 -3.85 -4.27
CA SER A 167 -13.36 -4.84 -5.35
C SER A 167 -14.34 -4.60 -6.53
N SER A 168 -14.87 -3.38 -6.71
CA SER A 168 -15.85 -3.08 -7.77
C SER A 168 -15.48 -1.94 -8.72
N MET A 169 -14.48 -1.13 -8.38
CA MET A 169 -13.87 -0.15 -9.29
C MET A 169 -12.36 -0.14 -9.05
N LEU A 170 -11.68 -1.18 -9.54
CA LEU A 170 -10.23 -1.11 -9.67
C LEU A 170 -9.92 0.02 -10.66
N PRO A 171 -9.14 1.05 -10.30
CA PRO A 171 -8.44 1.80 -11.32
C PRO A 171 -7.57 0.81 -12.06
N ASP A 172 -7.57 0.97 -13.37
CA ASP A 172 -6.70 0.22 -14.24
C ASP A 172 -5.25 0.31 -13.71
N MET A 173 -4.50 -0.79 -13.77
CA MET A 173 -3.06 -0.85 -13.47
C MET A 173 -2.31 0.30 -14.16
N ARG A 174 -2.83 0.74 -15.31
CA ARG A 174 -2.39 1.93 -16.05
C ARG A 174 -2.41 3.21 -15.22
N THR A 175 -3.48 3.51 -14.47
CA THR A 175 -3.57 4.74 -13.66
C THR A 175 -2.49 4.77 -12.57
N GLN A 176 -2.22 3.63 -11.96
CA GLN A 176 -1.22 3.49 -10.90
C GLN A 176 0.20 3.61 -11.46
N LEU A 177 0.48 2.97 -12.60
CA LEU A 177 1.73 3.13 -13.32
C LEU A 177 1.94 4.59 -13.72
N VAL A 178 0.90 5.26 -14.23
CA VAL A 178 0.95 6.66 -14.64
C VAL A 178 1.26 7.56 -13.44
N LEU A 179 0.56 7.41 -12.33
CA LEU A 179 0.83 8.18 -11.10
C LEU A 179 2.28 7.95 -10.64
N GLY A 180 2.80 6.74 -10.77
CA GLY A 180 4.18 6.42 -10.41
C GLY A 180 5.23 7.00 -11.32
N LEU A 181 4.98 6.96 -12.62
CA LEU A 181 5.85 7.60 -13.59
C LEU A 181 5.81 9.12 -13.44
N VAL A 182 4.67 9.71 -13.06
CA VAL A 182 4.56 11.15 -12.79
C VAL A 182 5.36 11.52 -11.55
N ALA A 183 5.21 10.80 -10.43
CA ALA A 183 5.97 11.10 -9.20
C ALA A 183 7.48 10.95 -9.42
N LEU A 184 7.91 9.88 -10.10
CA LEU A 184 9.31 9.69 -10.48
C LEU A 184 9.81 10.81 -11.41
N ALA A 185 9.00 11.22 -12.38
CA ALA A 185 9.36 12.30 -13.30
C ALA A 185 9.52 13.63 -12.57
N VAL A 186 8.67 13.94 -11.58
CA VAL A 186 8.79 15.17 -10.77
C VAL A 186 10.13 15.17 -10.02
N ALA A 187 10.48 14.10 -9.31
CA ALA A 187 11.76 14.01 -8.59
C ALA A 187 12.98 14.12 -9.53
N VAL A 188 12.92 13.48 -10.71
CA VAL A 188 14.00 13.59 -11.71
C VAL A 188 14.09 15.00 -12.29
N ILE A 189 12.95 15.66 -12.55
CA ILE A 189 12.91 17.04 -13.04
C ILE A 189 13.49 17.98 -11.98
N GLN A 190 13.15 17.82 -10.70
CA GLN A 190 13.67 18.62 -9.60
C GLN A 190 15.19 18.51 -9.50
N LEU A 191 15.73 17.29 -9.46
CA LEU A 191 17.18 17.08 -9.46
C LEU A 191 17.87 17.68 -10.70
N SER A 192 17.21 17.62 -11.87
CA SER A 192 17.73 18.21 -13.10
C SER A 192 17.68 19.74 -13.09
N VAL A 193 16.60 20.33 -12.58
CA VAL A 193 16.40 21.78 -12.44
C VAL A 193 17.47 22.37 -11.53
N TYR A 194 17.68 21.75 -10.37
CA TYR A 194 18.69 22.17 -9.39
C TYR A 194 20.12 22.16 -9.96
N ASN A 195 20.47 21.14 -10.75
CA ASN A 195 21.85 20.97 -11.23
C ASN A 195 22.14 21.66 -12.57
N LEU A 196 21.14 21.93 -13.43
CA LEU A 196 21.38 22.26 -14.84
C LEU A 196 20.98 23.68 -15.26
N ILE A 197 20.11 24.39 -14.53
CA ILE A 197 19.62 25.72 -14.97
C ILE A 197 20.73 26.77 -14.90
N ASP A 198 21.38 26.89 -13.76
CA ASP A 198 22.46 27.84 -13.47
C ASP A 198 23.67 27.18 -12.80
N GLY A 199 23.63 25.85 -12.66
CA GLY A 199 24.69 25.04 -12.06
C GLY A 199 24.47 24.81 -10.56
N PRO A 200 25.31 23.97 -9.93
CA PRO A 200 25.20 23.67 -8.51
C PRO A 200 25.35 24.94 -7.66
N GLY A 201 24.33 25.25 -6.84
CA GLY A 201 24.31 26.43 -5.97
C GLY A 201 23.95 27.75 -6.68
N GLY A 202 23.26 27.68 -7.81
CA GLY A 202 22.69 28.87 -8.45
C GLY A 202 21.29 29.22 -7.92
N ASP A 203 21.07 30.51 -7.64
CA ASP A 203 19.85 31.02 -7.01
C ASP A 203 18.56 30.66 -7.76
N ILE A 204 18.59 30.64 -9.10
CA ILE A 204 17.40 30.42 -9.94
C ILE A 204 17.03 28.94 -9.94
N GLY A 205 18.01 28.06 -10.11
CA GLY A 205 17.83 26.61 -10.09
C GLY A 205 17.35 26.13 -8.73
N GLU A 206 17.98 26.62 -7.67
CA GLU A 206 17.60 26.35 -6.27
C GLU A 206 16.17 26.80 -5.95
N THR A 207 15.83 28.07 -6.22
CA THR A 207 14.48 28.60 -6.00
C THR A 207 13.41 27.78 -6.73
N ALA A 208 13.68 27.40 -7.99
CA ALA A 208 12.77 26.59 -8.78
C ALA A 208 12.65 25.15 -8.26
N ALA A 209 13.74 24.55 -7.79
CA ALA A 209 13.75 23.23 -7.16
C ALA A 209 12.92 23.22 -5.88
N HIS A 210 13.10 24.20 -4.98
CA HIS A 210 12.29 24.37 -3.77
C HIS A 210 10.77 24.46 -4.07
N PHE A 211 10.36 25.13 -5.15
CA PHE A 211 8.93 25.15 -5.51
C PHE A 211 8.39 23.77 -5.89
N LEU A 212 9.19 22.95 -6.58
CA LEU A 212 8.80 21.59 -6.95
C LEU A 212 8.77 20.68 -5.72
N GLU A 213 9.78 20.79 -4.88
CA GLU A 213 9.94 20.10 -3.61
C GLU A 213 8.73 20.31 -2.70
N PHE A 214 8.43 21.56 -2.33
CA PHE A 214 7.35 21.81 -1.38
C PHE A 214 5.99 21.36 -1.92
N VAL A 215 5.78 21.41 -3.24
CA VAL A 215 4.58 20.85 -3.86
C VAL A 215 4.58 19.33 -3.78
N PHE A 216 5.70 18.67 -4.04
CA PHE A 216 5.86 17.23 -3.91
C PHE A 216 5.61 16.77 -2.47
N GLU A 217 6.23 17.43 -1.48
CA GLU A 217 6.06 17.10 -0.06
C GLU A 217 4.62 17.30 0.42
N ILE A 218 3.91 18.35 -0.04
CA ILE A 218 2.48 18.54 0.24
C ILE A 218 1.65 17.36 -0.29
N LEU A 219 1.94 16.89 -1.51
CA LEU A 219 1.24 15.76 -2.11
C LEU A 219 1.55 14.45 -1.39
N SER A 220 2.81 14.23 -1.01
CA SER A 220 3.24 13.06 -0.22
C SER A 220 2.53 13.02 1.13
N ALA A 221 2.54 14.14 1.86
CA ALA A 221 1.84 14.31 3.13
C ALA A 221 0.33 14.10 3.02
N ALA A 222 -0.27 14.52 1.89
CA ALA A 222 -1.65 14.19 1.58
C ALA A 222 -1.83 12.67 1.41
N ILE A 223 -1.03 11.97 0.62
CA ILE A 223 -1.18 10.52 0.47
C ILE A 223 -1.14 9.79 1.83
N VAL A 224 -0.21 10.20 2.71
CA VAL A 224 -0.04 9.62 4.05
C VAL A 224 -1.18 10.01 4.99
N PHE A 225 -1.70 11.24 4.93
CA PHE A 225 -2.92 11.62 5.66
C PHE A 225 -4.10 10.73 5.29
N TRP A 226 -4.35 10.52 4.00
CA TRP A 226 -5.46 9.70 3.54
C TRP A 226 -5.27 8.25 3.98
N PHE A 227 -4.04 7.74 3.91
CA PHE A 227 -3.68 6.39 4.37
C PHE A 227 -3.93 6.19 5.87
N THR A 228 -3.50 7.15 6.70
CA THR A 228 -3.74 7.09 8.16
C THR A 228 -5.22 7.23 8.50
N MET A 229 -5.97 8.10 7.82
CA MET A 229 -7.41 8.22 8.02
C MET A 229 -8.18 6.96 7.61
N ASP A 230 -7.82 6.31 6.50
CA ASP A 230 -8.38 5.02 6.10
C ASP A 230 -8.11 3.94 7.16
N ASN A 231 -6.87 3.83 7.64
CA ASN A 231 -6.49 2.92 8.70
C ASN A 231 -7.27 3.17 10.01
N LYS A 232 -7.51 4.43 10.36
CA LYS A 232 -8.35 4.81 11.51
C LYS A 232 -9.78 4.32 11.34
N ILE A 233 -10.40 4.62 10.19
CA ILE A 233 -11.79 4.23 9.89
C ILE A 233 -11.94 2.71 9.94
N LEU A 234 -10.98 1.97 9.38
CA LEU A 234 -10.97 0.51 9.43
C LEU A 234 -10.91 -0.02 10.88
N CYS A 235 -10.04 0.55 11.71
CA CYS A 235 -10.00 0.20 13.13
C CYS A 235 -11.32 0.49 13.85
N ASP A 236 -11.94 1.66 13.60
CA ASP A 236 -13.20 2.05 14.23
C ASP A 236 -14.38 1.16 13.78
N GLN A 237 -14.42 0.76 12.51
CA GLN A 237 -15.39 -0.20 12.00
C GLN A 237 -15.22 -1.56 12.67
N HIS A 238 -13.99 -2.05 12.84
CA HIS A 238 -13.71 -3.30 13.54
C HIS A 238 -14.12 -3.25 15.02
N ILE A 239 -13.82 -2.14 15.70
CA ILE A 239 -14.28 -1.89 17.08
C ILE A 239 -15.79 -1.97 17.14
N LYS A 240 -16.50 -1.25 16.25
CA LYS A 240 -17.96 -1.23 16.20
C LYS A 240 -18.55 -2.62 15.98
N MET A 241 -17.98 -3.44 15.09
CA MET A 241 -18.44 -4.82 14.85
C MET A 241 -18.27 -5.71 16.09
N ILE A 242 -17.22 -5.50 16.89
CA ILE A 242 -16.97 -6.27 18.11
C ILE A 242 -17.87 -5.82 19.26
N THR A 243 -18.06 -4.51 19.45
CA THR A 243 -18.81 -3.96 20.59
C THR A 243 -20.31 -3.96 20.38
N HIS A 244 -20.77 -3.83 19.13
CA HIS A 244 -22.17 -3.90 18.77
C HIS A 244 -22.45 -5.24 18.07
N VAL A 245 -22.47 -6.31 18.87
CA VAL A 245 -23.21 -7.51 18.47
C VAL A 245 -24.67 -7.08 18.38
N PRO A 246 -25.37 -7.31 17.25
CA PRO A 246 -26.78 -6.94 17.13
C PRO A 246 -27.58 -7.56 18.28
N ASP A 247 -28.49 -6.80 18.88
CA ASP A 247 -29.32 -7.24 20.01
C ASP A 247 -30.12 -8.54 19.73
N SER A 248 -30.20 -8.99 18.46
CA SER A 248 -30.73 -10.29 18.04
C SER A 248 -29.99 -11.49 18.66
N PHE A 249 -28.76 -11.32 19.16
CA PHE A 249 -28.07 -12.37 19.93
C PHE A 249 -28.36 -12.32 21.43
N THR A 250 -29.04 -11.28 21.90
CA THR A 250 -29.34 -11.06 23.32
C THR A 250 -30.83 -11.10 23.63
N ASP A 251 -31.72 -11.24 22.65
CA ASP A 251 -33.14 -11.47 22.92
C ASP A 251 -33.33 -12.92 23.42
N PRO A 252 -33.61 -13.13 24.72
CA PRO A 252 -33.76 -14.47 25.27
C PRO A 252 -34.99 -15.22 24.70
N ASN A 253 -35.83 -14.55 23.91
CA ASN A 253 -37.02 -15.12 23.29
C ASN A 253 -36.86 -15.49 21.80
N GLU A 254 -35.75 -15.15 21.13
CA GLU A 254 -35.51 -15.64 19.77
C GLU A 254 -35.04 -17.09 19.81
N THR A 255 -35.92 -18.00 19.37
CA THR A 255 -35.64 -19.44 19.31
C THR A 255 -34.46 -19.74 18.36
N PRO A 256 -33.49 -20.57 18.76
CA PRO A 256 -32.28 -20.88 17.97
C PRO A 256 -32.53 -21.36 16.53
N GLU A 257 -33.70 -21.92 16.25
CA GLU A 257 -34.06 -22.49 14.94
C GLU A 257 -34.05 -21.47 13.80
N MET A 258 -34.34 -20.19 14.07
CA MET A 258 -34.38 -19.17 13.01
C MET A 258 -32.99 -18.76 12.51
N HIS A 259 -31.97 -18.87 13.37
CA HIS A 259 -30.63 -18.38 13.07
C HIS A 259 -29.81 -19.39 12.26
N GLU A 260 -29.99 -20.69 12.51
CA GLU A 260 -29.40 -21.74 11.68
C GLU A 260 -29.93 -21.68 10.24
N ASP A 261 -31.23 -21.43 10.07
CA ASP A 261 -31.87 -21.41 8.77
C ASP A 261 -31.47 -20.18 7.93
N ALA A 262 -31.29 -19.01 8.58
CA ALA A 262 -30.76 -17.81 7.96
C ALA A 262 -29.29 -17.98 7.53
N CYS A 263 -28.46 -18.57 8.40
CA CYS A 263 -27.05 -18.85 8.09
C CYS A 263 -26.90 -19.88 6.97
N ARG A 264 -27.76 -20.93 6.99
CA ARG A 264 -27.82 -21.96 5.94
C ARG A 264 -28.22 -21.38 4.60
N LYS A 265 -29.25 -20.52 4.56
CA LYS A 265 -29.66 -19.82 3.33
C LYS A 265 -28.55 -18.93 2.78
N SER A 266 -27.87 -18.16 3.63
CA SER A 266 -26.75 -17.30 3.22
C SER A 266 -25.60 -18.10 2.58
N ARG A 267 -25.22 -19.23 3.20
CA ARG A 267 -24.18 -20.13 2.63
C ARG A 267 -24.58 -20.70 1.28
N ILE A 268 -25.84 -21.11 1.12
CA ILE A 268 -26.35 -21.65 -0.15
C ILE A 268 -26.32 -20.58 -1.25
N ILE A 269 -26.78 -19.35 -0.96
CA ILE A 269 -26.77 -18.25 -1.93
C ILE A 269 -25.33 -17.93 -2.35
N SER A 270 -24.41 -17.85 -1.37
CA SER A 270 -23.00 -17.55 -1.64
C SER A 270 -22.32 -18.64 -2.48
N ALA A 271 -22.65 -19.91 -2.24
CA ALA A 271 -22.15 -21.04 -3.02
C ALA A 271 -22.73 -21.05 -4.45
N LEU A 272 -24.01 -20.68 -4.62
CA LEU A 272 -24.65 -20.56 -5.93
C LEU A 272 -24.03 -19.42 -6.76
N GLU A 273 -23.83 -18.25 -6.17
CA GLU A 273 -23.19 -17.11 -6.84
C GLU A 273 -21.75 -17.42 -7.25
N LYS A 274 -21.00 -18.13 -6.41
CA LYS A 274 -19.64 -18.59 -6.73
C LYS A 274 -19.65 -19.59 -7.89
N GLY A 275 -20.56 -20.56 -7.86
CA GLY A 275 -20.72 -21.54 -8.93
C GLY A 275 -21.23 -20.95 -10.25
N GLU A 276 -21.99 -19.86 -10.23
CA GLU A 276 -22.38 -19.12 -11.44
C GLU A 276 -21.24 -18.28 -12.02
N ARG A 277 -20.42 -17.62 -11.19
CA ARG A 277 -19.21 -16.93 -11.68
C ARG A 277 -18.21 -17.89 -12.30
N GLU A 278 -18.00 -19.06 -11.70
CA GLU A 278 -17.09 -20.07 -12.24
C GLU A 278 -17.64 -20.69 -13.55
N ARG A 279 -18.96 -20.81 -13.70
CA ARG A 279 -19.61 -21.24 -14.97
C ARG A 279 -19.60 -20.18 -16.06
N GLY A 280 -19.69 -18.90 -15.70
CA GLY A 280 -19.53 -17.78 -16.66
C GLY A 280 -18.08 -17.57 -17.12
N ALA A 281 -17.10 -18.09 -16.39
CA ALA A 281 -15.68 -17.99 -16.71
C ALA A 281 -15.13 -19.19 -17.52
N TRP A 282 -15.96 -20.19 -17.83
CA TRP A 282 -15.56 -21.24 -18.78
C TRP A 282 -15.54 -20.67 -20.20
N PRO A 283 -14.41 -20.68 -20.90
CA PRO A 283 -14.33 -20.09 -22.22
C PRO A 283 -15.17 -20.92 -23.20
N VAL A 284 -15.94 -20.22 -24.03
CA VAL A 284 -16.60 -20.71 -25.25
C VAL A 284 -15.53 -21.08 -26.32
N ALA A 285 -14.46 -21.76 -25.90
CA ALA A 285 -13.31 -22.11 -26.73
C ALA A 285 -13.53 -23.39 -27.56
N HIS A 286 -14.67 -24.07 -27.43
CA HIS A 286 -14.94 -25.32 -28.15
C HIS A 286 -15.84 -25.19 -29.39
N GLN A 287 -16.18 -23.97 -29.85
CA GLN A 287 -17.05 -23.81 -31.03
C GLN A 287 -16.41 -23.13 -32.26
N ALA A 288 -15.09 -22.86 -32.24
CA ALA A 288 -14.38 -22.22 -33.37
C ALA A 288 -13.37 -23.14 -34.09
N ALA A 289 -13.37 -24.45 -33.83
CA ALA A 289 -12.46 -25.41 -34.46
C ALA A 289 -13.18 -26.44 -35.33
N ALA A 290 -14.05 -25.98 -36.24
CA ALA A 290 -14.71 -26.85 -37.23
C ALA A 290 -15.11 -26.10 -38.51
N SER A 291 -14.23 -25.28 -39.09
CA SER A 291 -14.42 -24.81 -40.48
C SER A 291 -13.15 -24.15 -41.03
N HIS A 292 -12.13 -24.93 -41.37
CA HIS A 292 -11.18 -24.51 -42.40
C HIS A 292 -10.67 -25.72 -43.17
N SER A 293 -11.39 -26.00 -44.25
CA SER A 293 -10.98 -26.90 -45.33
C SER A 293 -10.02 -26.18 -46.28
N PHE A 294 -8.83 -26.76 -46.43
CA PHE A 294 -8.18 -27.11 -47.70
C PHE A 294 -7.99 -26.04 -48.81
N THR A 295 -6.73 -25.67 -49.06
CA THR A 295 -6.08 -25.55 -50.40
C THR A 295 -4.58 -25.26 -50.20
N GLU A 296 -3.75 -26.30 -50.32
CA GLU A 296 -2.71 -26.52 -51.35
C GLU A 296 -1.68 -25.40 -51.62
N GLY A 297 -0.39 -25.76 -51.48
CA GLY A 297 0.65 -25.30 -52.42
C GLY A 297 2.04 -24.95 -51.86
N TYR A 298 3.02 -25.84 -52.10
CA TYR A 298 4.49 -25.65 -52.07
C TYR A 298 5.18 -25.39 -50.71
N GLY A 299 6.23 -26.08 -50.27
CA GLY A 299 7.14 -27.03 -50.92
C GLY A 299 8.59 -26.67 -50.58
N ILE A 300 9.11 -27.06 -49.40
CA ILE A 300 10.55 -27.08 -49.08
C ILE A 300 10.87 -28.27 -48.16
N SER A 301 11.94 -28.99 -48.53
CA SER A 301 12.49 -30.24 -47.99
C SER A 301 12.97 -30.23 -46.53
N PRO A 302 13.14 -31.42 -45.92
CA PRO A 302 13.26 -31.59 -44.47
C PRO A 302 14.70 -31.59 -43.96
N SER A 303 14.91 -30.96 -42.79
CA SER A 303 16.09 -31.12 -41.94
C SER A 303 15.83 -32.20 -40.88
N LYS A 304 16.89 -32.95 -40.58
CA LYS A 304 16.88 -34.25 -39.89
C LYS A 304 16.51 -34.16 -38.40
N ASN A 305 15.58 -35.05 -38.05
CA ASN A 305 15.32 -35.75 -36.80
C ASN A 305 16.34 -35.56 -35.66
N THR A 306 15.86 -35.00 -34.54
CA THR A 306 16.32 -35.35 -33.19
C THR A 306 15.10 -35.85 -32.43
N GLU A 307 14.94 -37.17 -32.34
CA GLU A 307 13.91 -37.82 -31.53
C GLU A 307 14.24 -37.63 -30.04
N GLN A 308 13.57 -36.68 -29.39
CA GLN A 308 13.43 -36.71 -27.93
C GLN A 308 12.10 -37.37 -27.59
N SER A 309 12.18 -38.62 -27.14
CA SER A 309 11.10 -39.40 -26.56
C SER A 309 10.54 -38.67 -25.34
N VAL A 310 9.41 -37.97 -25.51
CA VAL A 310 8.63 -37.39 -24.41
C VAL A 310 7.97 -38.54 -23.65
N VAL A 311 8.55 -38.91 -22.51
CA VAL A 311 7.91 -39.82 -21.55
C VAL A 311 6.78 -39.04 -20.86
N PRO A 312 5.51 -39.49 -20.94
CA PRO A 312 4.42 -38.83 -20.25
C PRO A 312 4.65 -38.91 -18.73
N TYR A 313 4.71 -37.75 -18.08
CA TYR A 313 4.76 -37.62 -16.63
C TYR A 313 3.52 -38.26 -16.02
N LYS A 314 3.72 -39.36 -15.30
CA LYS A 314 2.68 -40.05 -14.55
C LYS A 314 2.75 -39.56 -13.10
N PRO A 315 1.79 -38.76 -12.61
CA PRO A 315 1.82 -38.27 -11.24
C PRO A 315 1.75 -39.46 -10.26
N PRO A 316 2.46 -39.38 -9.12
CA PRO A 316 2.45 -40.45 -8.12
C PRO A 316 1.03 -40.68 -7.60
N SER A 317 0.61 -41.95 -7.56
CA SER A 317 -0.70 -42.33 -7.05
C SER A 317 -0.79 -42.00 -5.56
N LEU A 318 -1.88 -41.33 -5.17
CA LEU A 318 -2.22 -40.92 -3.80
C LEU A 318 -2.11 -42.04 -2.74
N SER A 319 -2.07 -43.31 -3.16
CA SER A 319 -1.98 -44.46 -2.26
C SER A 319 -0.62 -44.58 -1.55
N SER A 320 0.49 -44.10 -2.14
CA SER A 320 1.81 -44.24 -1.49
C SER A 320 2.00 -43.26 -0.34
N ALA A 321 1.45 -42.04 -0.44
CA ALA A 321 1.48 -41.05 0.63
C ALA A 321 0.59 -41.44 1.83
N LEU A 322 -0.48 -42.20 1.60
CA LEU A 322 -1.38 -42.65 2.67
C LEU A 322 -0.82 -43.83 3.48
N GLU A 323 0.01 -44.67 2.86
CA GLU A 323 0.70 -45.79 3.52
C GLU A 323 1.80 -45.31 4.47
N ASP A 324 2.54 -44.26 4.10
CA ASP A 324 3.60 -43.68 4.94
C ASP A 324 3.06 -42.92 6.17
N ALA A 325 1.84 -42.37 6.07
CA ALA A 325 1.15 -41.72 7.19
C ALA A 325 0.58 -42.72 8.21
N LYS A 326 0.37 -43.99 7.84
CA LYS A 326 -0.08 -45.05 8.76
C LYS A 326 1.05 -45.70 9.56
N ARG A 327 2.31 -45.43 9.22
CA ARG A 327 3.49 -46.02 9.88
C ARG A 327 4.18 -45.07 10.86
N ARG A 328 3.67 -43.86 11.05
CA ARG A 328 4.10 -42.88 12.07
C ARG A 328 3.01 -42.73 13.10
#